data_AF-A0A3M1R0E2-F1
#
_entry.id   AF-A0A3M1R0E2-F1
#
_cell.length_a   1.000
_cell.length_b   1.000
_cell.length_c   1.000
_cell.angle_alpha   90.00
_cell.angle_beta   90.00
_cell.angle_gamma   90.00
#
_symmetry.space_group_name_H-M   'P 1'
#
loop_
_entity.id
_entity.type
_entity.pdbx_description
1 polymer ?
#
loop_
_entity_poly.entity_id
_entity_poly.type
_entity_poly.pdbx_seq_one_letter_code
_entity_poly.pdbx_strand_id
1 'polypeptide(L)'
;MLDVLAIEVDGVDVAAGIREDEVFRVVADLARAGAALAAGQRAALVTFGRDPVELALSRHGDGMLLSLIALGPPARLLLHRAEIPAPTFFDAVQGCARHLLADLAEVAPGQAQGPYAARLRQAIAALGASRRQRRGVHEVSPVPKAT
;
A
#
# COMPACT_ATOMS: atom_id res chain seq x y z
N MET A 1 -0.85 -21.75 16.20
CA MET A 1 0.50 -21.19 16.42
C MET A 1 0.56 -20.01 15.49
N LEU A 2 0.45 -18.79 16.01
CA LEU A 2 0.30 -17.58 15.20
C LEU A 2 1.64 -17.26 14.54
N ASP A 3 1.65 -17.18 13.21
CA ASP A 3 2.75 -16.53 12.50
C ASP A 3 2.69 -15.03 12.80
N VAL A 4 3.70 -14.55 13.50
CA VAL A 4 3.96 -13.13 13.67
C VAL A 4 4.48 -12.64 12.32
N LEU A 5 3.77 -11.69 11.69
CA LEU A 5 4.33 -10.96 10.56
C LEU A 5 5.49 -10.14 11.11
N ALA A 6 6.72 -10.52 10.77
CA ALA A 6 7.90 -9.71 11.00
C ALA A 6 8.13 -8.87 9.74
N ILE A 7 7.96 -7.55 9.85
CA ILE A 7 8.38 -6.62 8.81
C ILE A 7 9.62 -5.96 9.39
N GLU A 8 10.79 -6.34 8.90
CA GLU A 8 12.04 -5.80 9.41
C GLU A 8 12.54 -4.66 8.53
N VAL A 9 12.85 -3.51 9.13
CA VAL A 9 13.48 -2.36 8.48
C VAL A 9 14.67 -1.94 9.35
N ASP A 10 15.88 -2.02 8.79
CA ASP A 10 17.14 -1.71 9.50
C ASP A 10 17.29 -2.40 10.87
N GLY A 11 16.88 -3.68 10.97
CA GLY A 11 16.94 -4.43 12.23
C GLY A 11 15.77 -4.21 13.18
N VAL A 12 14.79 -3.37 12.82
CA VAL A 12 13.60 -3.09 13.62
C VAL A 12 12.41 -3.83 13.06
N ASP A 13 11.79 -4.69 13.86
CA ASP A 13 10.51 -5.30 13.53
C ASP A 13 9.39 -4.24 13.67
N VAL A 14 8.99 -3.67 12.54
CA VAL A 14 7.91 -2.68 12.45
C VAL A 14 6.51 -3.30 12.41
N ALA A 15 6.42 -4.63 12.43
CA ALA A 15 5.16 -5.35 12.54
C ALA A 15 4.97 -6.05 13.89
N ALA A 16 5.91 -5.86 14.83
CA ALA A 16 5.76 -6.27 16.22
C ALA A 16 4.44 -5.75 16.81
N GLY A 17 3.54 -6.67 17.18
CA GLY A 17 2.25 -6.35 17.80
C GLY A 17 1.09 -6.11 16.83
N ILE A 18 1.28 -6.24 15.51
CA ILE A 18 0.18 -6.20 14.54
C ILE A 18 -0.68 -7.45 14.71
N ARG A 19 -1.95 -7.26 15.09
CA ARG A 19 -2.94 -8.35 15.14
C ARG A 19 -3.39 -8.72 13.72
N GLU A 20 -3.87 -9.95 13.50
CA GLU A 20 -4.35 -10.39 12.17
C GLU A 20 -5.37 -9.42 11.53
N ASP A 21 -6.28 -8.85 12.32
CA ASP A 21 -7.25 -7.85 11.84
C ASP A 21 -6.61 -6.54 11.39
N GLU A 22 -5.44 -6.20 11.95
CA GLU A 22 -4.66 -5.03 11.56
C GLU A 22 -3.92 -5.25 10.24
N VAL A 23 -3.53 -6.49 9.89
CA VAL A 23 -2.93 -6.81 8.58
C VAL A 23 -3.88 -6.47 7.44
N PHE A 24 -5.15 -6.92 7.53
CA PHE A 24 -6.16 -6.59 6.51
C PHE A 24 -6.40 -5.08 6.40
N ARG A 25 -6.44 -4.38 7.53
CA ARG A 25 -6.59 -2.93 7.56
C ARG A 25 -5.41 -2.25 6.86
N VAL A 26 -4.18 -2.58 7.24
CA VAL A 26 -2.96 -1.99 6.70
C VAL A 26 -2.86 -2.22 5.19
N VAL A 27 -3.08 -3.44 4.71
CA VAL A 27 -3.01 -3.73 3.27
C VAL A 27 -4.12 -3.00 2.51
N ALA A 28 -5.32 -2.88 3.08
CA ALA A 28 -6.40 -2.09 2.48
C ALA A 28 -6.04 -0.58 2.44
N ASP A 29 -5.39 -0.05 3.49
CA ASP A 29 -4.96 1.34 3.55
C ASP A 29 -3.81 1.62 2.57
N LEU A 30 -2.87 0.69 2.39
CA LEU A 30 -1.85 0.72 1.33
C LEU A 30 -2.49 0.73 -0.06
N ALA A 31 -3.49 -0.11 -0.31
CA ALA A 31 -4.20 -0.13 -1.59
C ALA A 31 -4.95 1.18 -1.85
N ARG A 32 -5.57 1.79 -0.83
CA ARG A 32 -6.19 3.12 -0.95
C ARG A 32 -5.17 4.21 -1.22
N ALA A 33 -4.07 4.23 -0.48
CA ALA A 33 -2.98 5.18 -0.69
C ALA A 33 -2.41 5.04 -2.13
N GLY A 34 -2.23 3.82 -2.60
CA GLY A 34 -1.86 3.54 -3.98
C GLY A 34 -2.89 4.08 -4.99
N ALA A 35 -4.19 3.87 -4.74
CA ALA A 35 -5.25 4.34 -5.61
C ALA A 35 -5.27 5.88 -5.70
N ALA A 36 -5.13 6.55 -4.56
CA ALA A 36 -4.97 8.00 -4.44
C ALA A 36 -3.79 8.52 -5.27
N LEU A 37 -2.61 7.91 -5.11
CA LEU A 37 -1.39 8.28 -5.84
C LEU A 37 -1.49 7.99 -7.34
N ALA A 38 -2.18 6.90 -7.72
CA ALA A 38 -2.47 6.58 -9.12
C ALA A 38 -3.47 7.56 -9.75
N ALA A 39 -4.43 8.06 -8.96
CA ALA A 39 -5.39 9.10 -9.37
C ALA A 39 -4.78 10.51 -9.44
N GLY A 40 -3.52 10.68 -9.04
CA GLY A 40 -2.78 11.94 -9.17
C GLY A 40 -2.57 12.71 -7.86
N GLN A 41 -2.96 12.17 -6.71
CA GLN A 41 -2.52 12.74 -5.43
C GLN A 41 -1.00 12.70 -5.33
N ARG A 42 -0.41 13.75 -4.75
CA ARG A 42 1.05 13.91 -4.65
C ARG A 42 1.66 13.09 -3.52
N ALA A 43 0.90 12.87 -2.45
CA ALA A 43 1.33 12.14 -1.27
C ALA A 43 0.16 11.41 -0.61
N ALA A 44 0.48 10.38 0.15
CA ALA A 44 -0.44 9.61 0.99
C ALA A 44 0.30 9.10 2.23
N LEU A 45 -0.45 8.87 3.32
CA LEU A 45 0.06 8.33 4.58
C LEU A 45 -0.67 7.02 4.90
N VAL A 46 0.07 6.07 5.46
CA VAL A 46 -0.48 4.80 5.96
C VAL A 46 0.07 4.54 7.36
N THR A 47 -0.81 4.27 8.32
CA THR A 47 -0.44 3.98 9.71
C THR A 47 -0.46 2.47 9.97
N PHE A 48 0.69 1.93 10.40
CA PHE A 48 0.85 0.54 10.84
C PHE A 48 0.62 0.41 12.35
N GLY A 49 -0.04 -0.67 12.76
CA GLY A 49 -0.12 -1.08 14.15
C GLY A 49 -0.81 -0.10 15.11
N ARG A 50 -0.63 -0.36 16.41
CA ARG A 50 -1.03 0.52 17.53
C ARG A 50 0.07 1.49 17.94
N ASP A 51 1.33 1.08 17.83
CA ASP A 51 2.47 1.97 18.01
C ASP A 51 2.71 2.71 16.70
N PRO A 52 2.67 4.06 16.69
CA PRO A 52 2.35 4.82 15.51
C PRO A 52 3.52 4.87 14.53
N VAL A 53 3.72 3.81 13.77
CA VAL A 53 4.62 3.80 12.62
C VAL A 53 3.82 4.27 11.41
N GLU A 54 4.27 5.34 10.79
CA GLU A 54 3.68 5.89 9.56
C GLU A 54 4.58 5.66 8.36
N LEU A 55 3.99 5.20 7.26
CA LEU A 55 4.60 5.24 5.95
C LEU A 55 4.06 6.43 5.16
N ALA A 56 4.94 7.40 4.94
CA ALA A 56 4.73 8.49 4.03
C ALA A 56 5.14 8.06 2.61
N LEU A 57 4.18 8.16 1.69
CA LEU A 57 4.35 7.90 0.28
C LEU A 57 4.23 9.21 -0.48
N SER A 58 5.13 9.46 -1.43
CA SER A 58 5.00 10.61 -2.33
C SER A 58 5.46 10.30 -3.74
N ARG A 59 4.86 10.97 -4.73
CA ARG A 59 5.26 10.88 -6.14
C ARG A 59 6.58 11.60 -6.35
N HIS A 60 7.51 10.97 -7.07
CA HIS A 60 8.76 11.59 -7.50
C HIS A 60 9.08 11.15 -8.93
N GLY A 61 8.87 12.03 -9.91
CA GLY A 61 8.92 11.66 -11.32
C GLY A 61 8.02 10.46 -11.64
N ASP A 62 8.63 9.45 -12.27
CA ASP A 62 7.97 8.17 -12.58
C ASP A 62 7.99 7.17 -11.42
N GLY A 63 8.74 7.48 -10.35
CA GLY A 63 8.85 6.71 -9.13
C GLY A 63 8.01 7.24 -7.96
N MET A 64 8.28 6.68 -6.79
CA MET A 64 7.76 7.11 -5.51
C MET A 64 8.85 7.09 -4.45
N LEU A 65 8.72 7.99 -3.48
CA LEU A 65 9.56 8.05 -2.30
C LEU A 65 8.77 7.54 -1.09
N LEU A 66 9.40 6.65 -0.35
CA LEU A 66 8.88 6.02 0.85
C LEU A 66 9.69 6.51 2.05
N SER A 67 9.01 6.99 3.08
CA SER A 67 9.64 7.26 4.38
C SER A 67 8.85 6.59 5.49
N LEU A 68 9.54 5.94 6.40
CA LEU A 68 8.94 5.25 7.54
C LEU A 68 9.30 5.99 8.82
N ILE A 69 8.30 6.34 9.61
CA ILE A 69 8.44 7.22 10.77
C ILE A 69 7.81 6.54 11.97
N ALA A 70 8.58 6.25 13.02
CA ALA A 70 8.03 5.89 14.32
C ALA A 70 7.69 7.17 15.09
N LEU A 71 6.41 7.37 15.43
CA LEU A 71 5.93 8.58 16.11
C LEU A 71 5.93 8.47 17.64
N GLY A 72 6.31 7.32 18.21
CA GLY A 72 6.49 7.17 19.66
C GLY A 72 7.59 8.11 20.19
N PRO A 73 7.59 8.54 21.47
CA PRO A 73 8.62 9.41 22.00
C PRO A 73 9.93 8.65 22.31
N PRO A 74 11.10 9.08 21.79
CA PRO A 74 11.30 10.16 20.82
C PRO A 74 10.97 9.70 19.39
N ALA A 75 10.36 10.58 18.59
CA ALA A 75 10.01 10.27 17.21
C ALA A 75 11.29 9.99 16.39
N ARG A 76 11.24 8.96 15.55
CA ARG A 76 12.39 8.49 14.75
C ARG A 76 12.00 8.29 13.31
N LEU A 77 12.86 8.74 12.42
CA LEU A 77 12.80 8.39 11.01
C LEU A 77 13.55 7.05 10.83
N LEU A 78 12.81 5.99 10.56
CA LEU A 78 13.34 4.64 10.38
C LEU A 78 13.85 4.42 8.96
N LEU A 79 13.15 4.98 7.97
CA LEU A 79 13.56 4.93 6.57
C LEU A 79 13.35 6.31 5.95
N HIS A 80 14.37 6.83 5.25
CA HIS A 80 14.26 8.13 4.61
C HIS A 80 14.29 8.01 3.08
N ARG A 81 13.19 8.42 2.44
CA ARG A 81 13.08 8.64 0.99
C ARG A 81 13.64 7.49 0.14
N ALA A 82 13.35 6.24 0.53
CA ALA A 82 13.65 5.09 -0.30
C ALA A 82 12.87 5.22 -1.61
N GLU A 83 13.56 5.15 -2.74
CA GLU A 83 12.95 5.27 -4.05
C GLU A 83 12.51 3.91 -4.58
N ILE A 84 11.29 3.85 -5.11
CA ILE A 84 10.77 2.67 -5.80
C ILE A 84 10.08 3.11 -7.10
N PRO A 85 10.22 2.34 -8.20
CA PRO A 85 9.38 2.57 -9.37
C PRO A 85 7.90 2.47 -9.00
N ALA A 86 7.09 3.43 -9.46
CA ALA A 86 5.66 3.45 -9.13
C ALA A 86 4.94 2.15 -9.58
N PRO A 87 5.21 1.58 -10.78
CA PRO A 87 4.61 0.31 -11.18
C PRO A 87 4.91 -0.82 -10.18
N THR A 88 6.17 -0.92 -9.72
CA THR A 88 6.62 -1.96 -8.78
C THR A 88 5.87 -1.89 -7.46
N PHE A 89 5.69 -0.70 -6.88
CA PHE A 89 4.89 -0.56 -5.67
C PHE A 89 3.43 -0.96 -5.89
N PHE A 90 2.81 -0.50 -6.98
CA PHE A 90 1.41 -0.82 -7.24
C PHE A 90 1.20 -2.33 -7.45
N ASP A 91 2.13 -2.98 -8.15
CA ASP A 91 2.10 -4.43 -8.37
C ASP A 91 2.33 -5.18 -7.07
N ALA A 92 3.26 -4.73 -6.22
CA ALA A 92 3.51 -5.32 -4.91
C ALA A 92 2.28 -5.23 -4.00
N VAL A 93 1.63 -4.05 -3.92
CA VAL A 93 0.41 -3.86 -3.12
C VAL A 93 -0.74 -4.71 -3.64
N GLN A 94 -0.95 -4.77 -4.97
CA GLN A 94 -1.99 -5.63 -5.55
C GLN A 94 -1.70 -7.11 -5.34
N GLY A 95 -0.44 -7.54 -5.49
CA GLY A 95 0.00 -8.92 -5.28
C GLY A 95 -0.20 -9.35 -3.84
N CYS A 96 0.32 -8.57 -2.88
CA CYS A 96 0.16 -8.81 -1.45
C CYS A 96 -1.33 -8.93 -1.07
N ALA A 97 -2.15 -8.00 -1.53
CA ALA A 97 -3.57 -7.98 -1.20
C ALA A 97 -4.35 -9.17 -1.82
N ARG A 98 -3.95 -9.65 -3.00
CA ARG A 98 -4.53 -10.85 -3.63
C ARG A 98 -4.10 -12.13 -2.92
N HIS A 99 -2.83 -12.26 -2.56
CA HIS A 99 -2.33 -13.40 -1.79
C HIS A 99 -3.04 -13.48 -0.43
N LEU A 100 -3.12 -12.37 0.30
CA LEU A 100 -3.82 -12.33 1.59
C LEU A 100 -5.30 -12.76 1.48
N LEU A 101 -6.00 -12.38 0.40
CA LEU A 101 -7.38 -12.82 0.17
C LEU A 101 -7.47 -14.31 -0.21
N ALA A 102 -6.49 -14.83 -0.95
CA ALA A 102 -6.43 -16.24 -1.33
C ALA A 102 -6.15 -17.11 -0.09
N ASP A 103 -5.15 -16.75 0.71
CA ASP A 103 -4.79 -17.44 1.95
C ASP A 103 -5.98 -17.46 2.91
N LEU A 104 -6.69 -16.33 3.06
CA LEU A 104 -7.90 -16.28 3.88
C LEU A 104 -9.02 -17.19 3.35
N ALA A 105 -9.20 -17.27 2.04
CA ALA A 105 -10.21 -18.13 1.43
C ALA A 105 -9.91 -19.62 1.64
N GLU A 106 -8.62 -19.98 1.67
CA GLU A 106 -8.17 -21.35 1.93
C GLU A 106 -8.31 -21.73 3.40
N VAL A 107 -7.82 -20.88 4.32
CA VAL A 107 -7.71 -21.22 5.75
C VAL A 107 -9.00 -20.92 6.52
N ALA A 108 -9.76 -19.90 6.11
CA ALA A 108 -10.98 -19.46 6.82
C ALA A 108 -12.06 -18.96 5.84
N PRO A 109 -12.68 -19.85 5.03
CA PRO A 109 -13.60 -19.47 3.95
C PRO A 109 -14.81 -18.64 4.42
N GLY A 110 -15.30 -18.86 5.65
CA GLY A 110 -16.36 -18.04 6.24
C GLY A 110 -15.93 -16.59 6.48
N GLN A 111 -14.68 -16.37 6.89
CA GLN A 111 -14.11 -15.04 7.08
C GLN A 111 -13.77 -14.34 5.76
N ALA A 112 -13.49 -15.11 4.70
CA ALA A 112 -13.27 -14.56 3.36
C ALA A 112 -14.53 -13.85 2.80
N GLN A 113 -15.72 -14.12 3.33
CA GLN A 113 -16.95 -13.38 3.00
C GLN A 113 -17.24 -12.22 3.98
N GLY A 114 -16.37 -12.03 4.97
CA GLY A 114 -16.52 -11.01 6.00
C GLY A 114 -16.19 -9.59 5.54
N PRO A 115 -16.46 -8.60 6.41
CA PRO A 115 -16.31 -7.19 6.08
C PRO A 115 -14.86 -6.77 5.76
N TYR A 116 -13.87 -7.36 6.43
CA TYR A 116 -12.46 -7.07 6.18
C TYR A 116 -12.02 -7.49 4.77
N ALA A 117 -12.38 -8.70 4.35
CA ALA A 117 -12.11 -9.18 3.00
C ALA A 117 -12.85 -8.36 1.93
N ALA A 118 -14.10 -7.98 2.17
CA ALA A 118 -14.86 -7.10 1.28
C ALA A 118 -14.20 -5.72 1.12
N ARG A 119 -13.78 -5.11 2.24
CA ARG A 119 -13.09 -3.81 2.26
C ARG A 119 -11.76 -3.86 1.51
N LEU A 120 -11.00 -4.96 1.66
CA LEU A 120 -9.76 -5.19 0.93
C LEU A 120 -10.00 -5.35 -0.58
N ARG A 121 -10.98 -6.17 -0.99
CA ARG A 121 -11.37 -6.31 -2.42
C ARG A 121 -11.72 -4.97 -3.06
N GLN A 122 -12.52 -4.15 -2.36
CA GLN A 122 -12.88 -2.81 -2.82
C GLN A 122 -11.65 -1.91 -3.03
N ALA A 123 -10.70 -1.93 -2.08
CA ALA A 123 -9.48 -1.13 -2.16
C ALA A 123 -8.58 -1.56 -3.35
N ILE A 124 -8.43 -2.87 -3.57
CA ILE A 124 -7.66 -3.40 -4.72
C ILE A 124 -8.34 -3.05 -6.05
N ALA A 125 -9.67 -3.15 -6.12
CA ALA A 125 -10.44 -2.79 -7.29
C ALA A 125 -10.28 -1.31 -7.64
N ALA A 126 -10.35 -0.43 -6.64
CA ALA A 126 -10.11 1.01 -6.80
C ALA A 126 -8.70 1.28 -7.31
N LEU A 127 -7.67 0.67 -6.72
CA LEU A 127 -6.28 0.78 -7.20
C LEU A 127 -6.16 0.34 -8.67
N GLY A 128 -6.76 -0.79 -9.03
CA GLY A 128 -6.77 -1.28 -10.40
C GLY A 128 -7.44 -0.32 -11.39
N ALA A 129 -8.56 0.30 -10.99
CA ALA A 129 -9.28 1.28 -11.81
C ALA A 129 -8.45 2.56 -12.01
N SER A 130 -7.90 3.14 -10.94
CA SER A 130 -7.07 4.34 -11.00
C SER A 130 -5.83 4.15 -11.89
N ARG A 131 -5.19 2.98 -11.82
CA ARG A 131 -4.04 2.65 -12.70
C ARG A 131 -4.40 2.63 -14.17
N ARG A 132 -5.56 2.06 -14.53
CA ARG A 132 -6.05 2.02 -15.92
C ARG A 132 -6.35 3.41 -16.45
N GLN A 133 -7.02 4.24 -15.63
CA GLN A 133 -7.35 5.60 -16.01
C GLN A 133 -6.10 6.45 -16.27
N ARG A 134 -5.06 6.30 -15.44
CA ARG A 134 -3.78 7.00 -15.64
C ARG A 134 -3.04 6.57 -16.90
N ARG A 135 -3.06 5.28 -17.26
CA ARG A 135 -2.48 4.79 -18.53
C ARG A 135 -3.21 5.37 -19.74
N GLY A 136 -4.54 5.40 -19.72
CA GLY A 136 -5.34 5.98 -20.79
C GLY A 136 -5.09 7.49 -20.99
N VAL A 137 -4.79 8.24 -19.93
CA VAL A 137 -4.40 9.66 -20.05
C VAL A 137 -3.02 9.83 -20.70
N HIS A 138 -2.09 8.90 -20.49
CA HIS A 138 -0.74 9.00 -21.07
C HIS A 138 -0.68 8.57 -22.55
N GLU A 139 -1.56 7.66 -22.99
CA GLU A 139 -1.65 7.21 -24.38
C GLU A 139 -2.36 8.19 -25.33
N VAL A 140 -3.12 9.16 -24.80
CA VAL A 140 -3.97 10.08 -25.60
C VAL A 140 -3.29 11.42 -25.92
N SER A 141 -2.04 11.67 -25.50
CA SER A 141 -1.36 12.94 -25.83
C SER A 141 -1.03 13.01 -27.33
N PRO A 142 -1.68 13.89 -28.14
CA PRO A 142 -1.36 14.03 -29.55
C PRO A 142 -0.05 14.81 -29.70
N VAL A 143 0.82 14.32 -30.59
CA VAL A 143 1.97 15.07 -31.09
C VAL A 143 1.45 16.38 -31.72
N PRO A 144 1.91 17.57 -31.29
CA PRO A 144 1.54 18.80 -32.00
C PRO A 144 2.16 18.73 -33.40
N LYS A 145 1.30 18.78 -34.42
CA LYS A 145 1.75 19.02 -35.80
C LYS A 145 2.33 20.43 -35.84
N ALA A 146 3.65 20.51 -35.96
CA ALA A 146 4.34 21.76 -36.27
C ALA A 146 3.79 22.28 -37.61
N THR A 147 3.31 23.52 -37.59
CA THR A 147 2.94 24.30 -38.78
C THR A 147 4.07 25.25 -39.08
#